data_AF-A0A4Q5BHY2-F1
#
_entry.id   AF-A0A4Q5BHY2-F1
#
_cell.length_a   1.000
_cell.length_b   1.000
_cell.length_c   1.000
_cell.angle_alpha   90.00
_cell.angle_beta   90.00
_cell.angle_gamma   90.00
#
_symmetry.space_group_name_H-M   'P 1'
#
loop_
_entity.id
_entity.type
_entity.pdbx_description
1 polymer ?
#
loop_
_entity_poly.entity_id
_entity_poly.type
_entity_poly.pdbx_seq_one_letter_code
_entity_poly.pdbx_strand_id
1 'polypeptide(L)'
;MSQLQRLKALQEENKAKSQKANMTAFNELIGIYVGTPTRPHYPKLRDEHGKVIKDEKGRDKRSDENDGYTHVFAEFGTAKMIQIVLPKEYNLNITSAYALSGLGYDIASSNMFFIEKDGTIANY
;
A
#
# COMPACT_ATOMS: atom_id res chain seq x y z
N MET A 1 -22.27 -2.28 29.60
CA MET A 1 -21.87 -1.56 28.37
C MET A 1 -22.81 -0.37 28.18
N SER A 2 -22.30 0.85 28.32
CA SER A 2 -23.08 2.08 28.15
C SER A 2 -23.36 2.36 26.66
N GLN A 3 -24.51 2.97 26.34
CA GLN A 3 -24.89 3.38 24.98
C GLN A 3 -23.80 4.23 24.31
N LEU A 4 -23.08 5.03 25.10
CA LEU A 4 -22.00 5.90 24.64
C LEU A 4 -20.76 5.11 24.19
N GLN A 5 -20.50 3.95 24.79
CA GLN A 5 -19.40 3.06 24.37
C GLN A 5 -19.73 2.36 23.05
N ARG A 6 -20.99 1.94 22.86
CA ARG A 6 -21.45 1.34 21.60
C ARG A 6 -21.39 2.33 20.42
N LEU A 7 -21.76 3.59 20.65
CA LEU A 7 -21.68 4.64 19.63
C LEU A 7 -20.23 4.97 19.23
N LYS A 8 -19.29 4.96 20.18
CA LYS A 8 -17.86 5.13 19.87
C LYS A 8 -17.30 3.96 19.05
N ALA A 9 -17.59 2.72 19.44
CA ALA A 9 -17.18 1.54 18.67
C ALA A 9 -17.72 1.55 17.23
N LEU A 10 -19.00 1.92 17.05
CA LEU A 10 -19.61 2.10 15.72
C LEU A 10 -18.93 3.20 14.91
N GLN A 11 -18.55 4.31 15.54
CA GLN A 11 -17.84 5.41 14.86
C GLN A 11 -16.43 5.00 14.44
N GLU A 12 -15.75 4.18 15.24
CA GLU A 12 -14.40 3.67 14.99
C GLU A 12 -14.40 2.60 13.89
N GLU A 13 -15.35 1.67 13.92
CA GLU A 13 -15.57 0.71 12.83
C GLU A 13 -15.86 1.42 11.50
N ASN A 14 -16.70 2.44 11.51
CA ASN A 14 -17.02 3.21 10.31
C ASN A 14 -15.81 3.99 9.78
N LYS A 15 -14.95 4.51 10.66
CA LYS A 15 -13.68 5.16 10.27
C LYS A 15 -12.67 4.15 9.69
N ALA A 16 -12.53 2.97 10.29
CA ALA A 16 -11.67 1.91 9.79
C ALA A 16 -12.14 1.40 8.42
N LYS A 17 -13.45 1.24 8.22
CA LYS A 17 -14.07 0.91 6.93
C LYS A 17 -13.90 2.03 5.90
N SER A 18 -14.07 3.29 6.28
CA SER A 18 -13.86 4.45 5.42
C SER A 18 -12.40 4.59 4.95
N GLN A 19 -11.42 4.25 5.80
CA GLN A 19 -10.01 4.26 5.38
C GLN A 19 -9.66 3.13 4.41
N LYS A 20 -10.32 1.96 4.50
CA LYS A 20 -10.28 0.94 3.43
C LYS A 20 -11.01 1.42 2.17
N ALA A 21 -12.09 2.19 2.31
CA ALA A 21 -12.88 2.71 1.18
C ALA A 21 -12.20 3.85 0.39
N ASN A 22 -11.19 4.53 0.97
CA ASN A 22 -10.42 5.57 0.29
C ASN A 22 -9.29 5.03 -0.61
N MET A 23 -9.11 3.70 -0.69
CA MET A 23 -8.13 3.10 -1.59
C MET A 23 -8.72 2.95 -3.00
N THR A 24 -7.96 3.36 -4.00
CA THR A 24 -8.29 3.16 -5.41
C THR A 24 -7.92 1.74 -5.81
N ALA A 25 -8.81 1.06 -6.53
CA ALA A 25 -8.50 -0.19 -7.19
C ALA A 25 -7.74 0.08 -8.49
N PHE A 26 -6.53 -0.44 -8.58
CA PHE A 26 -5.72 -0.46 -9.79
C PHE A 26 -5.85 -1.84 -10.43
N ASN A 27 -6.28 -1.86 -11.68
CA ASN A 27 -6.41 -3.08 -12.48
C ASN A 27 -5.47 -2.95 -13.68
N GLU A 28 -4.49 -3.84 -13.77
CA GLU A 28 -3.56 -3.96 -14.90
C GLU A 28 -2.77 -2.68 -15.22
N LEU A 29 -2.27 -2.02 -14.19
CA LEU A 29 -1.35 -0.90 -14.34
C LEU A 29 -0.02 -1.41 -14.92
N ILE A 30 0.34 -0.96 -16.12
CA ILE A 30 1.52 -1.47 -16.83
C ILE A 30 2.78 -0.77 -16.32
N GLY A 31 3.64 -1.54 -15.66
CA GLY A 31 4.92 -1.10 -15.12
C GLY A 31 6.11 -1.76 -15.82
N ILE A 32 7.14 -0.98 -16.12
CA ILE A 32 8.45 -1.48 -16.55
C ILE A 32 9.35 -1.63 -15.34
N TYR A 33 9.94 -2.82 -15.15
CA TYR A 33 10.91 -3.02 -14.08
C TYR A 33 12.27 -2.44 -14.46
N VAL A 34 12.77 -1.51 -13.64
CA VAL A 34 14.00 -0.75 -13.90
C VAL A 34 15.18 -1.15 -13.01
N GLY A 35 15.11 -2.32 -12.37
CA GLY A 35 16.22 -2.84 -11.55
C GLY A 35 16.32 -2.24 -10.14
N THR A 36 15.27 -1.58 -9.65
CA THR A 36 15.24 -1.08 -8.28
C THR A 36 15.27 -2.24 -7.28
N PRO A 37 16.15 -2.20 -6.25
CA PRO A 37 16.22 -3.27 -5.26
C PRO A 37 14.93 -3.36 -4.44
N THR A 38 14.47 -4.58 -4.21
CA THR A 38 13.31 -4.89 -3.37
C THR A 38 13.61 -4.55 -1.90
N ARG A 39 12.59 -4.10 -1.17
CA ARG A 39 12.70 -3.76 0.26
C ARG A 39 11.61 -4.44 1.09
N PRO A 40 11.91 -4.97 2.27
CA PRO A 40 10.87 -5.40 3.21
C PRO A 40 9.84 -4.30 3.47
N HIS A 41 8.56 -4.66 3.40
CA HIS A 41 7.46 -3.79 3.79
C HIS A 41 7.10 -4.04 5.25
N TYR A 42 6.99 -2.95 5.99
CA TYR A 42 6.59 -2.95 7.38
C TYR A 42 5.35 -2.05 7.48
N PRO A 43 4.16 -2.65 7.70
CA PRO A 43 2.92 -1.91 7.69
C PRO A 43 2.89 -0.93 8.87
N LYS A 44 2.16 0.16 8.71
CA LYS A 44 1.96 1.11 9.81
C LYS A 44 1.10 0.45 10.89
N LEU A 45 1.56 0.50 12.14
CA LEU A 45 0.76 0.05 13.28
C LEU A 45 -0.44 0.96 13.43
N ARG A 46 -1.60 0.34 13.57
CA ARG A 46 -2.87 1.02 13.80
C ARG A 46 -3.37 0.64 15.18
N ASP A 47 -3.92 1.61 15.89
CA ASP A 47 -4.61 1.37 17.14
C ASP A 47 -5.91 0.58 16.90
N GLU A 48 -6.56 0.17 17.98
CA GLU A 48 -7.86 -0.54 17.96
C GLU A 48 -8.96 0.23 17.19
N HIS A 49 -8.72 1.52 16.91
CA HIS A 49 -9.63 2.42 16.21
C HIS A 49 -9.22 2.67 14.74
N GLY A 50 -8.20 1.95 14.25
CA GLY A 50 -7.71 2.02 12.87
C GLY A 50 -6.82 3.24 12.58
N LYS A 51 -6.53 4.09 13.56
CA LYS A 51 -5.66 5.26 13.38
C LYS A 51 -4.20 4.84 13.52
N VAL A 52 -3.34 5.40 12.68
CA VAL A 52 -1.91 5.12 12.73
C VAL A 52 -1.35 5.60 14.08
N ILE A 53 -0.75 4.67 14.83
CA ILE A 53 -0.05 4.96 16.08
C ILE A 53 1.17 5.81 15.75
N LYS A 54 1.36 6.93 16.44
CA LYS A 54 2.55 7.76 16.27
C LYS A 54 3.57 7.45 17.36
N ASP A 55 4.85 7.48 17.01
CA ASP A 55 5.95 7.43 17.96
C ASP A 55 6.01 8.73 18.78
N GLU A 56 6.85 8.76 19.82
CA GLU A 56 7.06 9.93 20.68
C GLU A 56 7.58 11.17 19.92
N LYS A 57 8.05 10.97 18.68
CA LYS A 57 8.53 12.02 17.76
C LYS A 57 7.48 12.42 16.72
N GLY A 58 6.25 11.90 16.80
CA GLY A 58 5.13 12.23 15.92
C GLY A 58 5.15 11.54 14.54
N ARG A 59 6.04 10.56 14.33
CA ARG A 59 6.12 9.75 13.10
C ARG A 59 5.26 8.51 13.21
N ASP A 60 4.74 8.03 12.09
CA ASP A 60 3.95 6.81 12.03
C ASP A 60 4.77 5.60 12.48
N LYS A 61 4.35 4.94 13.56
CA LYS A 61 4.98 3.73 14.08
C LYS A 61 4.71 2.59 13.10
N ARG A 62 5.75 1.85 12.73
CA ARG A 62 5.65 0.68 11.86
C ARG A 62 5.69 -0.60 12.67
N SER A 63 5.10 -1.66 12.13
CA SER A 63 5.20 -3.00 12.71
C SER A 63 6.62 -3.50 12.60
N ASP A 64 7.06 -4.30 13.57
CA ASP A 64 8.32 -5.03 13.47
C ASP A 64 8.15 -6.30 12.60
N GLU A 65 6.90 -6.68 12.29
CA GLU A 65 6.57 -7.79 11.41
C GLU A 65 6.52 -7.36 9.95
N ASN A 66 7.23 -8.10 9.10
CA ASN A 66 7.21 -7.97 7.66
C ASN A 66 5.94 -8.63 7.10
N ASP A 67 5.15 -7.88 6.32
CA ASP A 67 3.92 -8.36 5.66
C ASP A 67 4.04 -8.46 4.13
N GLY A 68 5.23 -8.20 3.58
CA GLY A 68 5.51 -8.28 2.16
C GLY A 68 6.77 -7.53 1.75
N TYR A 69 6.90 -7.36 0.44
CA TYR A 69 8.08 -6.80 -0.19
C TYR A 69 7.67 -5.72 -1.17
N THR A 70 8.24 -4.54 -0.97
CA THR A 70 8.05 -3.38 -1.83
C THR A 70 8.89 -3.50 -3.09
N HIS A 71 8.24 -3.48 -4.24
CA HIS A 71 8.84 -3.45 -5.57
C HIS A 71 8.52 -2.12 -6.24
N VAL A 72 9.43 -1.63 -7.08
CA VAL A 72 9.30 -0.33 -7.74
C VAL A 72 9.45 -0.48 -9.25
N PHE A 73 8.49 0.10 -9.97
CA PHE A 73 8.41 0.12 -11.43
C PHE A 73 8.22 1.55 -11.92
N ALA A 74 8.46 1.78 -13.20
CA ALA A 74 8.04 2.99 -13.90
C ALA A 74 6.78 2.68 -14.71
N GLU A 75 5.72 3.47 -14.55
CA GLU A 75 4.52 3.36 -15.36
C GLU A 75 4.85 3.59 -16.84
N PHE A 76 4.38 2.69 -17.70
CA PHE A 76 4.53 2.83 -19.13
C PHE A 76 3.77 4.06 -19.65
N GLY A 77 4.43 4.88 -20.47
CA GLY A 77 3.86 6.07 -21.09
C GLY A 77 4.00 7.37 -20.30
N THR A 78 3.96 7.32 -18.96
CA THR A 78 4.03 8.52 -18.10
C THR A 78 5.31 8.60 -17.26
N ALA A 79 6.02 7.47 -17.11
CA ALA A 79 7.14 7.29 -16.18
C ALA A 79 6.79 7.60 -14.70
N LYS A 80 5.50 7.60 -14.35
CA LYS A 80 5.06 7.72 -12.96
C LYS A 80 5.60 6.56 -12.13
N MET A 81 6.05 6.82 -10.90
CA MET A 81 6.59 5.75 -10.07
C MET A 81 5.45 4.82 -9.60
N ILE A 82 5.59 3.51 -9.76
CA ILE A 82 4.67 2.54 -9.18
C ILE A 82 5.41 1.80 -8.09
N GLN A 83 4.94 1.95 -6.85
CA GLN A 83 5.42 1.20 -5.72
C GLN A 83 4.34 0.21 -5.30
N ILE A 84 4.64 -1.08 -5.31
CA ILE A 84 3.69 -2.16 -5.00
C ILE A 84 4.24 -3.07 -3.90
N VAL A 85 3.39 -3.41 -2.94
CA VAL A 85 3.68 -4.42 -1.91
C VAL A 85 3.22 -5.79 -2.43
N LEU A 86 4.15 -6.73 -2.54
CA LEU A 86 3.90 -8.11 -2.97
C LEU A 86 4.20 -9.08 -1.81
N PRO A 87 3.54 -10.24 -1.72
CA PRO A 87 3.66 -11.14 -0.57
C PRO A 87 5.05 -11.80 -0.42
N LYS A 88 5.88 -11.76 -1.46
CA LYS A 88 7.23 -12.31 -1.51
C LYS A 88 8.09 -11.52 -2.48
N GLU A 89 9.39 -11.78 -2.49
CA GLU A 89 10.27 -11.31 -3.55
C GLU A 89 9.95 -12.02 -4.88
N TYR A 90 9.93 -11.26 -5.97
CA TYR A 90 9.80 -11.79 -7.31
C TYR A 90 11.10 -11.54 -8.08
N ASN A 91 11.56 -12.56 -8.82
CA ASN A 91 12.67 -12.40 -9.76
C ASN A 91 12.15 -11.70 -11.01
N LEU A 92 12.37 -10.39 -11.08
CA LEU A 92 11.91 -9.54 -12.17
C LEU A 92 13.03 -9.32 -13.18
N ASN A 93 12.68 -9.31 -14.46
CA ASN A 93 13.60 -9.05 -15.56
C ASN A 93 13.64 -7.54 -15.82
N ILE A 94 14.86 -7.00 -15.90
CA ILE A 94 15.09 -5.58 -16.22
C ILE A 94 14.49 -5.30 -17.60
N THR A 95 13.85 -4.13 -17.75
CA THR A 95 13.17 -3.65 -18.95
C THR A 95 11.96 -4.46 -19.41
N SER A 96 11.55 -5.49 -18.67
CA SER A 96 10.30 -6.21 -18.94
C SER A 96 9.08 -5.48 -18.40
N ALA A 97 7.96 -5.63 -19.12
CA ALA A 97 6.67 -5.08 -18.75
C ALA A 97 5.87 -6.07 -17.90
N TYR A 98 5.18 -5.53 -16.90
CA TYR A 98 4.37 -6.29 -15.96
C TYR A 98 3.03 -5.60 -15.76
N ALA A 99 1.95 -6.38 -15.69
CA ALA A 99 0.65 -5.91 -15.26
C ALA A 99 0.58 -5.96 -13.72
N LEU A 100 0.36 -4.81 -13.10
CA LEU A 100 0.31 -4.63 -11.65
C LEU A 100 -1.12 -4.28 -11.22
N SER A 101 -1.64 -4.99 -10.23
CA SER A 101 -2.99 -4.74 -9.70
C SER A 101 -3.02 -4.73 -8.18
N GLY A 102 -4.05 -4.14 -7.60
CA GLY A 102 -4.30 -4.14 -6.16
C GLY A 102 -5.01 -2.88 -5.68
N LEU A 103 -5.09 -2.72 -4.37
CA LEU A 103 -5.68 -1.55 -3.72
C LEU A 103 -4.57 -0.61 -3.25
N GLY A 104 -4.70 0.67 -3.60
CA GLY A 104 -3.65 1.64 -3.34
C GLY A 104 -4.11 3.09 -3.31
N TYR A 105 -3.14 3.98 -3.49
CA TYR A 105 -3.34 5.42 -3.54
C TYR A 105 -2.66 6.00 -4.78
N ASP A 106 -3.35 6.90 -5.48
CA ASP A 106 -2.70 7.84 -6.37
C ASP A 106 -2.21 9.05 -5.56
N ILE A 107 -0.89 9.18 -5.45
CA ILE A 107 -0.23 10.25 -4.72
C ILE A 107 0.34 11.25 -5.74
N ALA A 108 -0.54 12.14 -6.21
CA ALA A 108 -0.20 13.15 -7.22
C ALA A 108 0.96 14.06 -6.80
N SER A 109 1.07 14.41 -5.50
CA SER A 109 2.14 15.29 -4.99
C SER A 109 3.54 14.72 -5.15
N SER A 110 3.69 13.40 -5.23
CA SER A 110 4.97 12.71 -5.44
C SER A 110 5.05 12.00 -6.78
N ASN A 111 4.11 12.25 -7.70
CA ASN A 111 3.99 11.56 -8.98
C ASN A 111 4.17 10.03 -8.84
N MET A 112 3.37 9.40 -7.97
CA MET A 112 3.52 8.00 -7.61
C MET A 112 2.16 7.30 -7.41
N PHE A 113 2.07 6.05 -7.83
CA PHE A 113 1.06 5.10 -7.38
C PHE A 113 1.64 4.22 -6.28
N PHE A 114 0.94 4.11 -5.16
CA PHE A 114 1.31 3.20 -4.08
C PHE A 114 0.24 2.14 -3.89
N ILE A 115 0.51 0.92 -4.37
CA ILE A 115 -0.35 -0.25 -4.23
C ILE A 115 0.05 -0.97 -2.95
N GLU A 116 -0.76 -0.82 -1.91
CA GLU A 116 -0.43 -1.29 -0.55
C GLU A 116 -1.04 -2.66 -0.25
N LYS A 117 -2.21 -2.97 -0.79
CA LYS A 117 -2.97 -4.18 -0.43
C LYS A 117 -3.34 -5.00 -1.63
N ASP A 118 -3.42 -6.31 -1.41
CA ASP A 118 -3.83 -7.29 -2.40
C ASP A 118 -3.05 -7.15 -3.72
N GLY A 119 -1.76 -6.82 -3.60
CA GLY A 119 -0.87 -6.58 -4.72
C GLY A 119 -0.64 -7.85 -5.53
N THR A 120 -0.89 -7.78 -6.83
CA THR A 120 -0.62 -8.86 -7.78
C THR A 120 0.25 -8.38 -8.93
N ILE A 121 1.00 -9.31 -9.50
CA ILE A 121 1.89 -9.09 -10.62
C ILE A 121 1.75 -10.24 -11.61
N ALA A 122 1.67 -9.91 -12.90
CA ALA A 122 1.72 -10.84 -14.00
C ALA A 122 2.67 -10.31 -15.09
N ASN A 123 3.30 -11.20 -15.85
CA ASN A 123 3.96 -10.80 -17.08
C ASN A 123 2.90 -10.26 -18.05
N TYR A 124 3.21 -9.15 -18.73
CA TYR A 124 2.38 -8.59 -19.78
C TYR A 124 2.65 -9.26 -21.13
#